data_AF-A0A4U6C5Q3-F1
#
_entry.id   AF-A0A4U6C5Q3-F1
#
_cell.length_a   1.000
_cell.length_b   1.000
_cell.length_c   1.000
_cell.angle_alpha   90.00
_cell.angle_beta   90.00
_cell.angle_gamma   90.00
#
_symmetry.space_group_name_H-M   'P 1'
#
loop_
_entity.id
_entity.type
_entity.pdbx_description
1 polymer ?
#
loop_
_entity_poly.entity_id
_entity_poly.type
_entity_poly.pdbx_seq_one_letter_code
_entity_poly.pdbx_strand_id
1 'polypeptide(L)'
;MIVEHDADGRILHVINDPVAEEVREFYLANRPCFEVAPTPWPLEQDIDHATGEPLFEQAVDPETGEVMFEPAIDPETGEQIFAPDIDEVTGEPRLGEDGEPIMLPAVRPVMVPVMISNGFDFAKVDLLRDYVLDGAVTARPTLRVPETVEIVADGADEHVIEGLPDPCQALVDGEEMEITGGSLAISSDMPAEYVIRFDQWPFMPAETKVIARAPQPLEEP
;
A
#
# COMPACT_ATOMS: atom_id res chain seq x y z
N MET A 1 9.86 18.52 -2.52
CA MET A 1 9.93 17.77 -1.25
C MET A 1 11.36 17.29 -0.99
N ILE A 2 11.73 17.16 0.29
CA ILE A 2 13.10 16.88 0.73
C ILE A 2 13.11 15.66 1.66
N VAL A 3 14.02 14.72 1.42
CA VAL A 3 14.26 13.55 2.27
C VAL A 3 15.61 13.71 2.96
N GLU A 4 15.62 13.85 4.28
CA GLU A 4 16.83 13.87 5.12
C GLU A 4 17.13 12.45 5.61
N HIS A 5 18.39 12.05 5.54
CA HIS A 5 18.84 10.72 5.95
C HIS A 5 20.18 10.76 6.69
N ASP A 6 20.52 9.71 7.44
CA ASP A 6 21.84 9.58 8.05
C ASP A 6 22.88 8.97 7.08
N ALA A 7 24.09 8.72 7.60
CA ALA A 7 25.19 8.16 6.83
C ALA A 7 24.93 6.70 6.37
N ASP A 8 24.06 5.97 7.06
CA ASP A 8 23.69 4.58 6.76
C ASP A 8 22.44 4.52 5.85
N GLY A 9 21.92 5.67 5.44
CA GLY A 9 20.73 5.79 4.59
C GLY A 9 19.41 5.71 5.36
N ARG A 10 19.40 5.72 6.70
CA ARG A 10 18.15 5.77 7.48
C ARG A 10 17.47 7.10 7.25
N ILE A 11 16.20 7.07 6.85
CA ILE A 11 15.42 8.28 6.65
C ILE A 11 15.07 8.85 8.03
N LEU A 12 15.49 10.09 8.27
CA LEU A 12 15.27 10.78 9.55
C LEU A 12 14.02 11.65 9.49
N HIS A 13 13.81 12.32 8.36
CA HIS A 13 12.75 13.30 8.19
C HIS A 13 12.36 13.46 6.72
N VAL A 14 11.07 13.63 6.45
CA VAL A 14 10.53 13.96 5.14
C VAL A 14 9.79 15.29 5.24
N ILE A 15 10.18 16.25 4.40
CA ILE A 15 9.56 17.57 4.32
C ILE A 15 8.67 17.61 3.09
N ASN A 16 7.36 17.46 3.32
CA ASN A 16 6.34 17.47 2.27
C ASN A 16 6.18 18.86 1.64
N ASP A 17 5.72 18.89 0.39
CA ASP A 17 5.44 20.12 -0.31
C ASP A 17 4.11 20.77 0.13
N PRO A 18 3.97 22.11 -0.01
CA PRO A 18 4.98 23.04 -0.55
C PRO A 18 6.08 23.40 0.47
N VAL A 19 7.34 23.31 0.05
CA VAL A 19 8.49 23.79 0.83
C VAL A 19 8.93 25.16 0.32
N ALA A 20 9.01 26.16 1.21
CA ALA A 20 9.54 27.49 0.89
C ALA A 20 10.99 27.39 0.37
N GLU A 21 11.33 28.21 -0.63
CA GLU A 21 12.62 28.15 -1.33
C GLU A 21 13.81 28.32 -0.37
N GLU A 22 13.73 29.24 0.58
CA GLU A 22 14.81 29.48 1.56
C GLU A 22 15.01 28.27 2.48
N VAL A 23 13.93 27.57 2.83
CA VAL A 23 13.99 26.33 3.62
C VAL A 23 14.63 25.24 2.78
N ARG A 24 14.22 25.12 1.51
CA ARG A 24 14.76 24.13 0.58
C ARG A 24 16.28 24.28 0.40
N GLU A 25 16.74 25.50 0.10
CA GLU A 25 18.16 25.80 -0.04
C GLU A 25 18.94 25.54 1.25
N PHE A 26 18.38 25.89 2.42
CA PHE A 26 19.01 25.65 3.70
C PHE A 26 19.25 24.15 3.94
N TYR A 27 18.25 23.30 3.71
CA TYR A 27 18.40 21.86 3.92
C TYR A 27 19.44 21.27 2.95
N LEU A 28 19.31 21.54 1.65
CA LEU A 28 20.22 20.99 0.64
C LEU A 28 21.68 21.41 0.83
N ALA A 29 21.93 22.60 1.38
CA ALA A 29 23.28 23.09 1.63
C ALA A 29 23.91 22.57 2.94
N ASN A 30 23.10 22.19 3.93
CA ASN A 30 23.58 21.95 5.30
C ASN A 30 23.30 20.55 5.85
N ARG A 31 22.50 19.73 5.16
CA ARG A 31 22.08 18.40 5.63
C ARG A 31 22.30 17.35 4.55
N PRO A 32 22.58 16.09 4.93
CA PRO A 32 22.49 14.94 4.03
C PRO A 32 21.03 14.72 3.62
N CYS A 33 20.62 15.40 2.55
CA CYS A 33 19.28 15.32 2.02
C CYS A 33 19.28 15.49 0.49
N PHE A 34 18.21 15.03 -0.14
CA PHE A 34 18.01 15.17 -1.58
C PHE A 34 16.54 15.43 -1.91
N GLU A 35 16.30 15.94 -3.11
CA GLU A 35 14.97 16.21 -3.60
C GLU A 35 14.33 14.96 -4.21
N VAL A 36 13.07 14.74 -3.86
CA VAL A 36 12.23 13.70 -4.46
C VAL A 36 11.05 14.37 -5.14
N ALA A 37 10.69 13.87 -6.32
CA ALA A 37 9.54 14.37 -7.06
C ALA A 37 8.25 14.18 -6.24
N PRO A 38 7.43 15.22 -6.08
CA PRO A 38 6.13 15.12 -5.45
C PRO A 38 5.23 14.10 -6.18
N THR A 39 4.47 13.30 -5.42
CA THR A 39 3.37 12.50 -5.98
C THR A 39 2.06 13.15 -5.54
N PRO A 40 1.14 13.45 -6.47
CA PRO A 40 -0.16 14.01 -6.12
C PRO A 40 -0.94 13.00 -5.30
N TRP A 41 -1.72 13.51 -4.34
CA TRP A 41 -2.64 12.66 -3.59
C TRP A 41 -3.58 11.94 -4.54
N PRO A 42 -3.91 10.66 -4.23
CA PRO A 42 -4.98 10.01 -4.94
C PRO A 42 -6.23 10.87 -4.80
N LEU A 43 -6.97 11.00 -5.89
CA LEU A 43 -8.27 11.61 -5.83
C LEU A 43 -9.17 10.74 -4.93
N GLU A 44 -9.85 11.37 -3.98
CA GLU A 44 -10.85 10.73 -3.13
C GLU A 44 -12.24 11.21 -3.54
N GLN A 45 -13.25 10.34 -3.39
CA GLN A 45 -14.62 10.74 -3.63
C GLN A 45 -15.03 11.77 -2.58
N ASP A 46 -15.53 12.90 -3.05
CA ASP A 46 -16.03 13.96 -2.19
C ASP A 46 -17.30 13.52 -1.47
N ILE A 47 -17.50 14.05 -0.27
CA ILE A 47 -18.62 13.71 0.60
C ILE A 47 -19.32 14.99 1.06
N ASP A 48 -20.64 14.94 1.18
CA ASP A 48 -21.38 15.99 1.83
C ASP A 48 -21.03 15.98 3.33
N HIS A 49 -20.34 17.00 3.82
CA HIS A 49 -19.90 17.08 5.21
C HIS A 49 -21.05 17.14 6.24
N ALA A 50 -22.27 17.47 5.83
CA ALA A 50 -23.43 17.49 6.70
C ALA A 50 -24.10 16.11 6.82
N THR A 51 -24.14 15.33 5.74
CA THR A 51 -24.86 14.03 5.70
C THR A 51 -23.93 12.82 5.72
N GLY A 52 -22.67 12.98 5.32
CA GLY A 52 -21.69 11.91 5.14
C GLY A 52 -21.91 11.08 3.86
N GLU A 53 -22.83 11.50 2.99
CA GLU A 53 -23.13 10.79 1.74
C GLU A 53 -22.15 11.20 0.62
N PRO A 54 -21.82 10.29 -0.31
CA PRO A 54 -20.94 10.62 -1.41
C PRO A 54 -21.57 11.61 -2.40
N LEU A 55 -20.78 12.53 -2.91
CA LEU A 55 -21.19 13.49 -3.92
C LEU A 55 -20.98 12.94 -5.34
N PHE A 56 -21.95 13.25 -6.18
CA PHE A 56 -21.94 12.93 -7.61
C PHE A 56 -22.39 14.15 -8.41
N GLU A 57 -21.84 14.31 -9.60
CA GLU A 57 -22.26 15.31 -10.57
C GLU A 57 -22.70 14.65 -11.88
N GLN A 58 -23.48 15.40 -12.67
CA GLN A 58 -23.86 14.93 -14.00
C GLN A 58 -22.63 14.89 -14.88
N ALA A 59 -22.41 13.76 -15.53
CA ALA A 59 -21.33 13.60 -16.47
C ALA A 59 -21.65 14.41 -17.73
N VAL A 60 -20.67 15.18 -18.19
CA VAL A 60 -20.78 16.04 -19.37
C VAL A 60 -19.73 15.63 -20.38
N ASP A 61 -20.10 15.60 -21.66
CA ASP A 61 -19.16 15.37 -22.75
C ASP A 61 -18.12 16.51 -22.78
N PRO A 62 -16.82 16.21 -22.72
CA PRO A 62 -15.78 17.23 -22.60
C PRO A 62 -15.58 18.07 -23.87
N GLU A 63 -16.03 17.59 -25.04
CA GLU A 63 -15.90 18.29 -26.32
C GLU A 63 -17.12 19.18 -26.59
N THR A 64 -18.33 18.68 -26.29
CA THR A 64 -19.58 19.39 -26.63
C THR A 64 -20.20 20.16 -25.46
N GLY A 65 -19.90 19.78 -24.22
CA GLY A 65 -20.54 20.34 -23.04
C GLY A 65 -21.97 19.82 -22.79
N GLU A 66 -22.40 18.78 -23.52
CA GLU A 66 -23.72 18.18 -23.36
C GLU A 66 -23.74 17.11 -22.25
N VAL A 67 -24.85 17.03 -21.52
CA VAL A 67 -25.03 16.00 -20.47
C VAL A 67 -25.05 14.61 -21.13
N MET A 68 -24.29 13.69 -20.56
CA MET A 68 -24.27 12.30 -20.99
C MET A 68 -25.42 11.53 -20.34
N PHE A 69 -26.04 10.66 -21.13
CA PHE A 69 -27.17 9.84 -20.68
C PHE A 69 -26.91 8.35 -20.94
N GLU A 70 -27.47 7.51 -20.09
CA GLU A 70 -27.48 6.06 -20.26
C GLU A 70 -28.92 5.53 -20.36
N PRO A 71 -29.15 4.39 -21.03
CA PRO A 71 -30.43 3.71 -21.05
C PRO A 71 -31.01 3.50 -19.65
N ALA A 72 -32.26 3.87 -19.45
CA ALA A 72 -33.01 3.46 -18.27
C ALA A 72 -33.38 1.99 -18.41
N ILE A 73 -33.01 1.19 -17.41
CA ILE A 73 -33.24 -0.25 -17.36
C ILE A 73 -34.18 -0.56 -16.20
N ASP A 74 -35.16 -1.43 -16.44
CA ASP A 74 -36.05 -1.96 -15.40
C ASP A 74 -35.23 -2.82 -14.40
N PRO A 75 -35.25 -2.51 -13.10
CA PRO A 75 -34.43 -3.20 -12.12
C PRO A 75 -34.86 -4.65 -11.85
N GLU A 76 -36.11 -5.01 -12.12
CA GLU A 76 -36.63 -6.38 -11.91
C GLU A 76 -36.38 -7.27 -13.13
N THR A 77 -36.52 -6.72 -14.34
CA THR A 77 -36.46 -7.51 -15.59
C THR A 77 -35.15 -7.36 -16.35
N GLY A 78 -34.41 -6.26 -16.15
CA GLY A 78 -33.20 -5.94 -16.91
C GLY A 78 -33.46 -5.42 -18.33
N GLU A 79 -34.72 -5.16 -18.69
CA GLU A 79 -35.10 -4.66 -20.02
C GLU A 79 -35.04 -3.13 -20.10
N GLN A 80 -34.79 -2.61 -21.30
CA GLN A 80 -34.79 -1.18 -21.55
C GLN A 80 -36.19 -0.59 -21.45
N ILE A 81 -36.30 0.52 -20.71
CA ILE A 81 -37.54 1.25 -20.55
C ILE A 81 -37.71 2.18 -21.75
N PHE A 82 -38.96 2.31 -22.23
CA PHE A 82 -39.33 3.25 -23.28
C PHE A 82 -40.30 4.30 -22.73
N ALA A 83 -40.13 5.54 -23.18
CA ALA A 83 -40.98 6.67 -22.83
C ALA A 83 -41.49 7.36 -24.11
N PRO A 84 -42.68 8.00 -24.07
CA PRO A 84 -43.16 8.76 -25.22
C PRO A 84 -42.19 9.88 -25.56
N ASP A 85 -41.93 10.10 -26.85
CA ASP A 85 -41.23 11.27 -27.36
C ASP A 85 -42.10 12.49 -27.11
N ILE A 86 -41.66 13.40 -26.25
CA ILE A 86 -42.41 14.59 -25.88
C ILE A 86 -41.88 15.77 -26.68
N ASP A 87 -42.78 16.55 -27.26
CA ASP A 87 -42.40 17.82 -27.84
C ASP A 87 -42.02 18.81 -26.73
N GLU A 88 -40.77 19.28 -26.74
CA GLU A 88 -40.24 20.16 -25.69
C GLU A 88 -40.94 21.53 -25.61
N VAL A 89 -41.62 21.97 -26.68
CA VAL A 89 -42.32 23.26 -26.71
C VAL A 89 -43.75 23.13 -26.21
N THR A 90 -44.46 22.08 -26.62
CA THR A 90 -45.88 21.91 -26.25
C THR A 90 -46.10 21.02 -25.04
N GLY A 91 -45.14 20.15 -24.71
CA GLY A 91 -45.26 19.13 -23.67
C GLY A 91 -46.16 17.94 -24.04
N GLU A 92 -46.61 17.85 -25.30
CA GLU A 92 -47.46 16.77 -25.79
C GLU A 92 -46.64 15.65 -26.46
N PRO A 93 -47.10 14.38 -26.40
CA PRO A 93 -46.45 13.30 -27.13
C PRO A 93 -46.49 13.54 -28.63
N ARG A 94 -45.35 13.36 -29.30
CA ARG A 94 -45.31 13.30 -30.76
C ARG A 94 -45.98 12.01 -31.23
N LEU A 95 -46.90 12.16 -32.18
CA LEU A 95 -47.66 11.05 -32.74
C LEU A 95 -47.04 10.59 -34.07
N GLY A 96 -47.03 9.28 -34.29
CA GLY A 96 -46.68 8.66 -35.56
C GLY A 96 -47.77 8.84 -36.62
N GLU A 97 -47.53 8.29 -37.82
CA GLU A 97 -48.50 8.35 -38.93
C GLU A 97 -49.81 7.61 -38.64
N ASP A 98 -49.79 6.68 -37.67
CA ASP A 98 -50.95 5.92 -37.17
C ASP A 98 -51.71 6.64 -36.04
N GLY A 99 -51.20 7.79 -35.58
CA GLY A 99 -51.78 8.57 -34.48
C GLY A 99 -51.43 8.07 -33.09
N GLU A 100 -50.55 7.06 -32.96
CA GLU A 100 -50.05 6.57 -31.67
C GLU A 100 -48.79 7.33 -31.24
N PRO A 101 -48.51 7.46 -29.93
CA PRO A 101 -47.28 8.09 -29.46
C PRO A 101 -46.03 7.36 -29.93
N ILE A 102 -45.05 8.12 -30.42
CA ILE A 102 -43.72 7.59 -30.73
C ILE A 102 -43.03 7.27 -29.40
N MET A 103 -42.59 6.02 -29.22
CA MET A 103 -41.88 5.58 -28.02
C MET A 103 -40.37 5.55 -28.28
N LEU A 104 -39.59 6.26 -27.46
CA LEU A 104 -38.13 6.29 -27.51
C LEU A 104 -37.53 5.60 -26.28
N PRO A 105 -36.29 5.11 -26.38
CA PRO A 105 -35.55 4.67 -25.21
C PRO A 105 -35.54 5.75 -24.13
N ALA A 106 -36.04 5.41 -22.94
CA ALA A 106 -35.87 6.26 -21.79
C ALA A 106 -34.39 6.26 -21.42
N VAL A 107 -33.89 7.44 -21.05
CA VAL A 107 -32.50 7.62 -20.64
C VAL A 107 -32.45 8.41 -19.33
N ARG A 108 -31.39 8.22 -18.56
CA ARG A 108 -31.12 8.97 -17.33
C ARG A 108 -29.73 9.60 -17.37
N PRO A 109 -29.51 10.75 -16.70
CA PRO A 109 -28.19 11.35 -16.64
C PRO A 109 -27.18 10.35 -16.07
N VAL A 110 -26.02 10.26 -16.69
CA VAL A 110 -24.88 9.56 -16.12
C VAL A 110 -24.35 10.38 -14.96
N MET A 111 -24.17 9.75 -13.80
CA MET A 111 -23.62 10.41 -12.61
C MET A 111 -22.18 9.94 -12.42
N VAL A 112 -21.24 10.88 -12.26
CA VAL A 112 -19.84 10.59 -11.96
C VAL A 112 -19.50 11.04 -10.54
N PRO A 113 -18.66 10.28 -9.80
CA PRO A 113 -18.17 10.73 -8.51
C PRO A 113 -17.47 12.08 -8.64
N VAL A 114 -17.81 13.01 -7.74
CA VAL A 114 -17.00 14.23 -7.59
C VAL A 114 -15.72 13.82 -6.90
N MET A 115 -14.59 14.11 -7.52
CA MET A 115 -13.27 13.68 -7.06
C MET A 115 -12.46 14.89 -6.59
N ILE A 116 -12.00 14.86 -5.34
CA ILE A 116 -11.17 15.92 -4.76
C ILE A 116 -9.77 15.40 -4.44
N SER A 117 -8.76 16.25 -4.62
CA SER A 117 -7.46 16.06 -3.99
C SER A 117 -7.36 17.05 -2.84
N ASN A 118 -6.70 16.67 -1.75
CA ASN A 118 -6.43 17.61 -0.65
C ASN A 118 -5.42 18.71 -1.01
N GLY A 119 -4.99 18.81 -2.28
CA GLY A 119 -4.10 19.87 -2.77
C GLY A 119 -2.66 19.76 -2.27
N PHE A 120 -2.29 18.61 -1.70
CA PHE A 120 -0.96 18.35 -1.19
C PHE A 120 -0.29 17.27 -2.05
N ASP A 121 1.00 17.42 -2.29
CA ASP A 121 1.84 16.39 -2.88
C ASP A 121 2.75 15.77 -1.80
N PHE A 122 2.96 14.47 -1.87
CA PHE A 122 3.77 13.74 -0.88
C PHE A 122 4.71 12.77 -1.56
N ALA A 123 5.77 12.38 -0.85
CA ALA A 123 6.54 11.21 -1.22
C ALA A 123 5.81 10.05 -0.60
N LYS A 124 5.61 9.03 -1.40
CA LYS A 124 5.36 7.70 -0.88
C LYS A 124 6.68 7.17 -0.28
N VAL A 125 7.06 7.73 0.86
CA VAL A 125 8.22 7.34 1.69
C VAL A 125 7.70 6.86 3.02
N ASP A 126 8.06 5.65 3.40
CA ASP A 126 7.79 5.04 4.69
C ASP A 126 9.08 5.03 5.51
N LEU A 127 9.13 5.82 6.59
CA LEU A 127 10.32 5.93 7.46
C LEU A 127 10.79 4.58 8.05
N LEU A 128 9.88 3.60 8.13
CA LEU A 128 10.17 2.29 8.70
C LEU A 128 10.49 1.26 7.62
N ARG A 129 10.00 1.43 6.39
CA ARG A 129 10.14 0.45 5.31
C ARG A 129 11.07 0.87 4.19
N ASP A 130 11.44 2.13 4.13
CA ASP A 130 12.32 2.67 3.10
C ASP A 130 13.64 3.15 3.70
N TYR A 131 14.65 3.22 2.85
CA TYR A 131 15.96 3.78 3.13
C TYR A 131 16.52 4.47 1.88
N VAL A 132 17.61 5.22 2.04
CA VAL A 132 18.29 5.89 0.96
C VAL A 132 19.46 5.03 0.49
N LEU A 133 19.43 4.63 -0.77
CA LEU A 133 20.53 3.97 -1.46
C LEU A 133 20.86 4.74 -2.73
N ASP A 134 22.12 5.14 -2.90
CA ASP A 134 22.60 5.85 -4.09
C ASP A 134 21.77 7.10 -4.47
N GLY A 135 21.29 7.84 -3.45
CA GLY A 135 20.48 9.05 -3.64
C GLY A 135 19.03 8.80 -4.05
N ALA A 136 18.53 7.57 -3.88
CA ALA A 136 17.15 7.21 -4.16
C ALA A 136 16.49 6.53 -2.95
N VAL A 137 15.21 6.84 -2.75
CA VAL A 137 14.35 6.10 -1.81
C VAL A 137 14.17 4.68 -2.33
N THR A 138 14.55 3.72 -1.51
CA THR A 138 14.55 2.29 -1.82
C THR A 138 13.88 1.53 -0.69
N ALA A 139 13.06 0.52 -1.01
CA ALA A 139 12.47 -0.34 0.00
C ALA A 139 13.55 -1.16 0.71
N ARG A 140 13.46 -1.25 2.03
CA ARG A 140 14.33 -2.08 2.87
C ARG A 140 14.19 -3.55 2.48
N PRO A 141 15.31 -4.27 2.27
CA PRO A 141 15.25 -5.69 1.92
C PRO A 141 14.73 -6.53 3.09
N THR A 142 14.05 -7.63 2.79
CA THR A 142 13.59 -8.61 3.79
C THR A 142 14.60 -9.76 3.90
N LEU A 143 14.94 -10.15 5.12
CA LEU A 143 15.75 -11.36 5.36
C LEU A 143 14.95 -12.62 5.03
N ARG A 144 15.62 -13.61 4.42
CA ARG A 144 15.04 -14.92 4.15
C ARG A 144 15.43 -15.89 5.24
N VAL A 145 14.71 -15.87 6.34
CA VAL A 145 14.89 -16.80 7.46
C VAL A 145 13.65 -17.68 7.59
N PRO A 146 13.78 -18.95 8.00
CA PRO A 146 12.63 -19.80 8.26
C PRO A 146 11.80 -19.25 9.43
N GLU A 147 10.48 -19.31 9.34
CA GLU A 147 9.60 -18.90 10.45
C GLU A 147 9.75 -19.83 11.66
N THR A 148 9.95 -21.12 11.40
CA THR A 148 10.13 -22.14 12.44
C THR A 148 11.19 -23.15 12.02
N VAL A 149 12.03 -23.51 12.99
CA VAL A 149 13.06 -24.55 12.91
C VAL A 149 12.77 -25.56 14.02
N GLU A 150 12.81 -26.85 13.69
CA GLU A 150 12.76 -27.91 14.69
C GLU A 150 14.11 -28.63 14.76
N ILE A 151 14.62 -28.84 15.98
CA ILE A 151 15.85 -29.59 16.25
C ILE A 151 15.62 -30.61 17.36
N VAL A 152 16.42 -31.66 17.40
CA VAL A 152 16.50 -32.58 18.54
C VAL A 152 17.35 -31.95 19.64
N ALA A 153 16.84 -31.97 20.86
CA ALA A 153 17.53 -31.47 22.04
C ALA A 153 18.55 -32.51 22.58
N ASP A 154 19.54 -32.87 21.76
CA ASP A 154 20.62 -33.81 22.10
C ASP A 154 22.02 -33.17 22.11
N GLY A 155 22.10 -31.87 21.83
CA GLY A 155 23.35 -31.12 21.71
C GLY A 155 24.19 -31.44 20.48
N ALA A 156 23.68 -32.25 19.55
CA ALA A 156 24.37 -32.67 18.33
C ALA A 156 23.58 -32.34 17.05
N ASP A 157 22.25 -32.35 17.10
CA ASP A 157 21.41 -31.89 16.00
C ASP A 157 21.56 -30.38 15.81
N GLU A 158 22.01 -30.01 14.62
CA GLU A 158 22.37 -28.64 14.26
C GLU A 158 21.55 -28.19 13.06
N HIS A 159 20.94 -27.02 13.18
CA HIS A 159 20.33 -26.32 12.07
C HIS A 159 21.13 -25.06 11.74
N VAL A 160 21.43 -24.85 10.47
CA VAL A 160 22.17 -23.69 9.99
C VAL A 160 21.25 -22.76 9.21
N ILE A 161 21.11 -21.52 9.68
CA ILE A 161 20.47 -20.44 8.94
C ILE A 161 21.55 -19.75 8.11
N GLU A 162 21.45 -19.84 6.79
CA GLU A 162 22.41 -19.25 5.84
C GLU A 162 21.87 -17.96 5.19
N GLY A 163 22.76 -17.20 4.55
CA GLY A 163 22.39 -16.00 3.79
C GLY A 163 22.06 -14.79 4.67
N LEU A 164 22.55 -14.80 5.91
CA LEU A 164 22.48 -13.66 6.80
C LEU A 164 23.50 -12.60 6.35
N PRO A 165 23.25 -11.31 6.62
CA PRO A 165 24.25 -10.26 6.46
C PRO A 165 25.50 -10.55 7.30
N ASP A 166 26.64 -9.98 6.93
CA ASP A 166 27.89 -10.11 7.68
C ASP A 166 28.50 -8.72 7.95
N PRO A 167 28.51 -8.22 9.20
CA PRO A 167 27.91 -8.83 10.40
C PRO A 167 26.37 -8.70 10.40
N CYS A 168 25.70 -9.55 11.18
CA CYS A 168 24.26 -9.48 11.45
C CYS A 168 24.00 -9.40 12.95
N GLN A 169 23.35 -8.33 13.41
CA GLN A 169 22.87 -8.22 14.78
C GLN A 169 21.59 -9.07 14.97
N ALA A 170 21.56 -9.84 16.05
CA ALA A 170 20.41 -10.65 16.44
C ALA A 170 20.16 -10.55 17.95
N LEU A 171 18.95 -10.91 18.37
CA LEU A 171 18.56 -11.08 19.76
C LEU A 171 18.07 -12.51 19.94
N VAL A 172 18.72 -13.27 20.83
CA VAL A 172 18.31 -14.63 21.21
C VAL A 172 17.64 -14.53 22.57
N ASP A 173 16.33 -14.78 22.63
CA ASP A 173 15.51 -14.60 23.84
C ASP A 173 15.68 -13.22 24.51
N GLY A 174 15.96 -12.20 23.70
CA GLY A 174 16.18 -10.82 24.13
C GLY A 174 17.63 -10.46 24.48
N GLU A 175 18.57 -11.40 24.44
CA GLU A 175 20.00 -11.14 24.62
C GLU A 175 20.66 -10.83 23.27
N GLU A 176 21.37 -9.71 23.19
CA GLU A 176 22.05 -9.26 21.97
C GLU A 176 23.24 -10.17 21.60
N MET A 177 23.31 -10.52 20.32
CA MET A 177 24.38 -11.34 19.75
C MET A 177 24.74 -10.81 18.36
N GLU A 178 26.05 -10.73 18.08
CA GLU A 178 26.56 -10.48 16.74
C GLU A 178 26.89 -11.80 16.02
N ILE A 179 26.32 -11.98 14.83
CA ILE A 179 26.55 -13.13 13.96
C ILE A 179 27.53 -12.70 12.88
N THR A 180 28.61 -13.45 12.71
CA THR A 180 29.65 -13.21 11.70
C THR A 180 29.74 -14.38 10.73
N GLY A 181 30.21 -14.14 9.51
CA GLY A 181 30.34 -15.17 8.48
C GLY A 181 29.06 -15.49 7.71
N GLY A 182 27.99 -14.72 7.92
CA GLY A 182 26.73 -14.80 7.15
C GLY A 182 25.88 -16.05 7.41
N SER A 183 26.16 -16.78 8.48
CA SER A 183 25.40 -17.97 8.88
C SER A 183 25.34 -18.12 10.40
N LEU A 184 24.22 -18.66 10.90
CA LEU A 184 24.02 -18.99 12.31
C LEU A 184 23.74 -20.49 12.47
N ALA A 185 24.61 -21.19 13.18
CA ALA A 185 24.39 -22.58 13.59
C ALA A 185 23.68 -22.63 14.95
N ILE A 186 22.64 -23.46 15.04
CA ILE A 186 21.76 -23.56 16.21
C ILE A 186 21.68 -25.03 16.64
N SER A 187 22.00 -25.28 17.90
CA SER A 187 21.86 -26.58 18.55
C SER A 187 21.44 -26.37 20.01
N SER A 188 20.75 -27.32 20.62
CA SER A 188 20.42 -27.29 22.05
C SER A 188 20.49 -28.67 22.67
N ASP A 189 20.88 -28.75 23.94
CA ASP A 189 20.83 -29.96 24.78
C ASP A 189 19.58 -30.00 25.68
N MET A 190 18.76 -28.95 25.64
CA MET A 190 17.56 -28.80 26.47
C MET A 190 16.31 -28.64 25.60
N PRO A 191 15.23 -29.42 25.86
CA PRO A 191 13.95 -29.21 25.20
C PRO A 191 13.34 -27.88 25.62
N ALA A 192 13.22 -26.95 24.68
CA ALA A 192 12.72 -25.60 24.89
C ALA A 192 12.30 -24.95 23.56
N GLU A 193 11.64 -23.81 23.67
CA GLU A 193 11.39 -22.92 22.54
C GLU A 193 12.27 -21.68 22.69
N TYR A 194 12.97 -21.31 21.63
CA TYR A 194 13.81 -20.10 21.56
C TYR A 194 13.27 -19.18 20.48
N VAL A 195 13.39 -17.87 20.68
CA VAL A 195 13.05 -16.87 19.67
C VAL A 195 14.32 -16.12 19.29
N ILE A 196 14.66 -16.17 18.01
CA ILE A 196 15.78 -15.44 17.43
C ILE A 196 15.22 -14.32 16.57
N ARG A 197 15.49 -13.07 16.95
CA ARG A 197 15.12 -11.88 16.18
C ARG A 197 16.36 -11.32 15.52
N PHE A 198 16.36 -11.22 14.20
CA PHE A 198 17.40 -10.55 13.41
C PHE A 198 17.04 -9.07 13.25
N ASP A 199 17.92 -8.16 13.67
CA ASP A 199 17.71 -6.71 13.60
C ASP A 199 18.94 -6.02 13.00
N GLN A 200 19.17 -6.28 11.72
CA GLN A 200 20.32 -5.77 10.98
C GLN A 200 19.89 -4.73 9.95
N TRP A 201 20.28 -3.47 10.13
CA TRP A 201 20.09 -2.44 9.10
C TRP A 201 20.92 -2.75 7.84
N PRO A 202 20.41 -2.51 6.62
CA PRO A 202 19.12 -1.91 6.25
C PRO A 202 17.95 -2.89 6.17
N PHE A 203 18.14 -4.17 6.49
CA PHE A 203 17.09 -5.17 6.37
C PHE A 203 15.94 -4.93 7.34
N MET A 204 14.74 -5.31 6.92
CA MET A 204 13.59 -5.38 7.81
C MET A 204 13.85 -6.40 8.93
N PRO A 205 13.44 -6.14 10.18
CA PRO A 205 13.54 -7.12 11.25
C PRO A 205 12.83 -8.42 10.85
N ALA A 206 13.43 -9.55 11.21
CA ALA A 206 12.88 -10.87 10.95
C ALA A 206 13.00 -11.74 12.19
N GLU A 207 12.13 -12.73 12.33
CA GLU A 207 12.09 -13.61 13.50
C GLU A 207 12.03 -15.08 13.07
N THR A 208 12.74 -15.92 13.81
CA THR A 208 12.72 -17.37 13.67
C THR A 208 12.46 -17.99 15.03
N LYS A 209 11.47 -18.88 15.09
CA LYS A 209 11.20 -19.71 16.26
C LYS A 209 11.97 -21.03 16.16
N VAL A 210 12.73 -21.39 17.19
CA VAL A 210 13.42 -22.68 17.27
C VAL A 210 12.72 -23.54 18.30
N ILE A 211 12.28 -24.73 17.91
CA ILE A 211 11.63 -25.71 18.79
C ILE A 211 12.59 -26.88 18.97
N ALA A 212 13.25 -26.94 20.12
CA ALA A 212 14.09 -28.06 20.51
C ALA A 212 13.23 -29.14 21.17
N ARG A 213 13.09 -30.30 20.53
CA ARG A 213 12.26 -31.42 21.02
C ARG A 213 13.11 -32.43 21.77
N ALA A 214 12.58 -33.00 22.84
CA ALA A 214 13.25 -34.08 23.54
C ALA A 214 13.55 -35.26 22.57
N PRO A 215 14.74 -35.89 22.67
CA PRO A 215 15.04 -37.06 21.87
C PRO A 215 14.00 -38.16 22.14
N GLN A 216 13.51 -38.81 21.09
CA GLN A 216 12.58 -39.92 21.27
C GLN A 216 13.30 -41.06 22.00
N PRO A 217 12.67 -41.68 23.03
CA PRO A 217 13.24 -42.86 23.64
C PRO A 217 13.37 -43.94 22.56
N LEU A 218 14.55 -44.58 22.49
CA LEU A 218 14.78 -45.74 21.63
C LEU A 218 13.69 -46.77 21.93
N GLU A 219 12.87 -47.12 20.94
CA GLU A 219 12.00 -48.29 21.04
C GLU A 219 12.92 -49.52 21.20
N GLU A 220 12.96 -50.08 22.41
CA GLU A 220 13.71 -51.33 22.65
C GLU A 220 13.08 -52.45 21.82
N PRO A 221 13.88 -53.24 21.06
CA PRO A 221 13.40 -54.31 20.19
C PRO A 221 12.87 -55.55 20.94
#